data_AF-A0A951FGL3-F1
#
_entry.id   AF-A0A951FGL3-F1
#
_cell.length_a   1.000
_cell.length_b   1.000
_cell.length_c   1.000
_cell.angle_alpha   90.00
_cell.angle_beta   90.00
_cell.angle_gamma   90.00
#
_symmetry.space_group_name_H-M   'P 1'
#
loop_
_entity.id
_entity.type
_entity.pdbx_description
1 polymer ?
#
loop_
_entity_poly.entity_id
_entity_poly.type
_entity_poly.pdbx_seq_one_letter_code
_entity_poly.pdbx_strand_id
1 'polypeptide(L)' 'RVAHVQVPALVLDGGVSFGFTHATAIALAQLLPNAEHRTLADQTHAVQADVLASALVDFFDR' A
#
# COMPACT_ATOMS: atom_id res chain seq x y z
N ARG A 1 15.25 0.60 10.42
CA ARG A 1 14.83 1.57 9.36
C ARG A 1 14.13 0.79 8.27
N VAL A 2 13.15 1.37 7.57
CA VAL A 2 12.36 0.67 6.55
C VAL A 2 13.23 0.10 5.42
N ALA A 3 14.34 0.78 5.06
CA ALA A 3 15.29 0.32 4.06
C ALA A 3 15.98 -1.03 4.35
N HIS A 4 15.84 -1.60 5.56
CA HIS A 4 16.38 -2.92 5.90
C HIS A 4 15.35 -4.05 5.72
N VAL A 5 14.11 -3.75 5.35
CA VAL A 5 13.09 -4.76 5.07
C VAL A 5 13.34 -5.30 3.67
N GLN A 6 13.79 -6.55 3.58
CA GLN A 6 14.19 -7.20 2.32
C GLN A 6 13.11 -8.08 1.71
N VAL A 7 12.05 -8.41 2.46
CA VAL A 7 10.93 -9.19 1.92
C VAL A 7 10.09 -8.35 0.95
N PRO A 8 9.40 -8.96 -0.03
CA PRO A 8 8.40 -8.26 -0.81
C PRO A 8 7.38 -7.56 0.09
N ALA A 9 7.03 -6.32 -0.24
CA ALA A 9 6.10 -5.53 0.55
C ALA A 9 5.07 -4.84 -0.34
N LEU A 10 3.81 -4.83 0.10
CA LEU A 10 2.76 -4.04 -0.52
C LEU A 10 2.45 -2.84 0.38
N VAL A 11 2.56 -1.63 -0.17
CA VAL A 11 2.15 -0.38 0.47
C VAL A 11 0.83 0.09 -0.15
N LEU A 12 -0.19 0.26 0.68
CA LEU A 12 -1.54 0.66 0.25
C LEU A 12 -1.95 2.01 0.85
N ASP A 13 -2.68 2.80 0.07
CA ASP A 13 -3.48 3.92 0.54
C ASP A 13 -4.84 3.96 -0.16
N GLY A 14 -5.85 4.51 0.50
CA GLY A 14 -7.15 4.73 -0.12
C GLY A 14 -7.19 6.06 -0.88
N GLY A 15 -7.78 6.08 -2.07
CA GLY A 15 -7.81 7.25 -2.96
C GLY A 15 -8.57 8.47 -2.42
N VAL A 16 -9.39 8.29 -1.38
CA VAL A 16 -10.07 9.39 -0.66
C VAL A 16 -9.55 9.55 0.78
N SER A 17 -8.36 9.03 1.06
CA SER A 17 -7.68 9.23 2.35
C SER A 17 -7.13 10.66 2.48
N PHE A 18 -6.65 11.00 3.68
CA PHE A 18 -6.00 12.28 3.94
C PHE A 18 -4.78 12.49 3.03
N GLY A 19 -4.52 13.70 2.55
CA GLY A 19 -3.42 13.95 1.61
C GLY A 19 -2.04 13.48 2.10
N PHE A 20 -1.79 13.49 3.42
CA PHE A 20 -0.53 13.00 3.98
C PHE A 20 -0.36 11.48 3.85
N THR A 21 -1.44 10.69 3.83
CA THR A 21 -1.33 9.23 3.75
C THR A 21 -0.81 8.81 2.38
N HIS A 22 -1.25 9.48 1.32
CA HIS A 22 -0.76 9.24 -0.03
C HIS A 22 0.74 9.55 -0.16
N ALA A 23 1.17 10.73 0.30
CA ALA A 23 2.57 11.11 0.29
C ALA A 23 3.45 10.16 1.12
N THR A 24 2.93 9.70 2.27
CA THR A 24 3.63 8.73 3.13
C THR A 24 3.75 7.37 2.47
N ALA A 25 2.70 6.87 1.82
CA ALA A 25 2.70 5.60 1.10
C ALA A 25 3.75 5.60 -0.02
N ILE A 26 3.80 6.67 -0.82
CA ILE A 26 4.83 6.84 -1.87
C ILE A 26 6.23 6.86 -1.26
N ALA A 27 6.45 7.64 -0.19
CA ALA A 27 7.76 7.74 0.44
C ALA A 27 8.24 6.39 1.01
N LEU A 28 7.34 5.58 1.58
CA LEU A 28 7.67 4.25 2.07
C LEU A 28 8.02 3.30 0.92
N ALA A 29 7.23 3.29 -0.15
CA ALA A 29 7.49 2.44 -1.31
C ALA A 29 8.82 2.78 -2.00
N GLN A 30 9.21 4.05 -2.04
CA GLN A 30 10.51 4.48 -2.56
C GLN A 30 11.71 4.04 -1.70
N LEU A 31 11.50 3.87 -0.39
CA LEU A 31 12.57 3.49 0.54
C LEU A 31 12.69 1.97 0.75
N LEU A 32 11.67 1.20 0.37
CA LEU A 32 11.62 -0.24 0.51
C LEU A 32 12.14 -0.90 -0.79
N PRO A 33 13.23 -1.70 -0.74
CA PRO A 33 13.88 -2.23 -1.95
C PRO A 33 12.97 -3.08 -2.85
N ASN A 34 12.01 -3.79 -2.24
CA ASN A 34 11.13 -4.75 -2.91
C ASN A 34 9.65 -4.41 -2.70
N ALA A 35 9.32 -3.11 -2.62
CA ALA A 35 7.94 -2.68 -2.44
C ALA A 35 7.21 -2.41 -3.76
N GLU A 36 5.93 -2.74 -3.77
CA GLU A 36 4.95 -2.18 -4.69
C GLU A 36 4.01 -1.22 -3.95
N HIS A 37 3.57 -0.18 -4.65
CA HIS A 37 2.59 0.77 -4.16
C HIS A 37 1.31 0.66 -4.97
N ARG A 38 0.15 0.65 -4.30
CA ARG A 38 -1.15 0.75 -4.97
C ARG A 38 -2.07 1.69 -4.19
N THR A 39 -2.78 2.54 -4.93
CA THR A 39 -3.86 3.36 -4.38
C THR A 39 -5.20 2.70 -4.71
N LEU A 40 -6.02 2.45 -3.69
CA LEU A 40 -7.33 1.81 -3.83
C LEU A 40 -8.40 2.88 -4.06
N ALA A 41 -8.95 2.93 -5.27
CA ALA A 41 -9.94 3.93 -5.67
C ALA A 41 -11.17 3.93 -4.74
N ASP A 42 -11.70 5.12 -4.47
CA ASP A 42 -12.89 5.35 -3.63
C ASP A 42 -12.80 4.83 -2.18
N GLN A 43 -11.60 4.44 -1.72
CA GLN A 43 -11.38 3.97 -0.35
C GLN A 43 -10.85 5.08 0.56
N THR A 44 -11.34 5.10 1.80
CA THR A 44 -10.78 5.95 2.86
C THR A 44 -9.53 5.30 3.48
N HIS A 45 -8.99 5.89 4.55
CA HIS A 45 -7.92 5.26 5.31
C HIS A 45 -8.34 3.90 5.89
N ALA A 46 -9.61 3.79 6.30
CA ALA A 46 -10.25 2.52 6.64
C ALA A 46 -10.83 1.90 5.36
N VAL A 47 -10.03 1.09 4.68
CA VAL A 47 -10.39 0.40 3.44
C VAL A 47 -11.48 -0.65 3.71
N GLN A 48 -12.43 -0.80 2.79
CA GLN A 48 -13.45 -1.87 2.88
C GLN A 48 -12.80 -3.27 2.80
N ALA A 49 -13.32 -4.20 3.59
CA ALA A 49 -12.67 -5.50 3.80
C ALA A 49 -12.52 -6.34 2.52
N ASP A 50 -13.52 -6.29 1.63
CA ASP A 50 -13.53 -6.98 0.34
C ASP A 50 -12.51 -6.41 -0.64
N VAL A 51 -12.39 -5.09 -0.71
CA VAL A 51 -11.38 -4.40 -1.52
C VAL A 51 -9.98 -4.71 -0.99
N LEU A 52 -9.77 -4.69 0.32
CA LEU A 52 -8.48 -5.03 0.93
C LEU A 52 -8.13 -6.50 0.68
N ALA A 53 -9.08 -7.41 0.87
CA ALA A 53 -8.87 -8.84 0.62
C ALA A 53 -8.42 -9.10 -0.82
N SER A 54 -9.09 -8.48 -1.80
CA SER A 54 -8.74 -8.61 -3.22
C SER A 54 -7.31 -8.13 -3.50
N ALA A 55 -6.93 -6.95 -2.95
CA ALA A 55 -5.59 -6.41 -3.12
C ALA A 55 -4.49 -7.31 -2.51
N LEU A 56 -4.78 -7.97 -1.38
CA LEU A 56 -3.86 -8.89 -0.73
C LEU A 56 -3.71 -10.21 -1.50
N VAL A 57 -4.81 -10.78 -2.00
CA VAL A 57 -4.78 -11.99 -2.85
C VAL A 57 -3.94 -11.72 -4.09
N ASP A 58 -4.20 -10.62 -4.79
CA ASP A 58 -3.43 -10.22 -5.98
C ASP A 58 -1.93 -10.09 -5.72
N PHE A 59 -1.51 -9.73 -4.49
CA PHE A 59 -0.10 -9.59 -4.14
C PHE A 59 0.55 -10.92 -3.78
N PHE A 60 -0.15 -11.79 -3.04
CA PHE A 60 0.40 -13.06 -2.60
C PHE A 60 0.38 -14.16 -3.67
N ASP A 61 -0.47 -14.03 -4.69
CA ASP A 61 -0.56 -15.01 -5.79
C ASP A 61 0.43 -14.74 -6.95
N ARG A 62 1.31 -13.74 -6.82
CA ARG A 62 2.38 -13.43 -7.78
C ARG A 62 3.71 -14.06 -7.37
#